data_AF-A0A953QRK1-F1
#
_entry.id   AF-A0A953QRK1-F1
#
_cell.length_a   1.000
_cell.length_b   1.000
_cell.length_c   1.000
_cell.angle_alpha   90.00
_cell.angle_beta   90.00
_cell.angle_gamma   90.00
#
_symmetry.space_group_name_H-M   'P 1'
#
loop_
_entity.id
_entity.type
_entity.pdbx_description
1 polymer ?
#
loop_
_entity_poly.entity_id
_entity_poly.type
_entity_poly.pdbx_seq_one_letter_code
_entity_poly.pdbx_strand_id
1 'polypeptide(L)'
;MSALKALAEADASAEAPPEVEARLLEAFRTAAPRVRADQGIRPPKLAWAIAAAVVAMIAGWYFRPRPVTPVAKVATQPAKVYADFVDVAPVAPRPVVRPMPRRVPREIVTDFFPLMEAPPPLDRGAMLRVTLPAAAMRSVGLPVREDRLGEPVQADVLMSEEGMATAIRFVKFQ
;
A
#
# COMPACT_ATOMS: atom_id res chain seq x y z
N MET A 1 0.07 -34.24 -26.43
CA MET A 1 1.15 -33.62 -25.61
C MET A 1 2.35 -33.17 -26.47
N SER A 2 2.19 -32.74 -27.73
CA SER A 2 3.34 -32.30 -28.57
C SER A 2 3.61 -30.79 -28.53
N ALA A 3 2.60 -29.96 -28.28
CA ALA A 3 2.76 -28.50 -28.23
C ALA A 3 3.72 -28.03 -27.12
N LEU A 4 3.68 -28.68 -25.96
CA LEU A 4 4.61 -28.39 -24.85
C LEU A 4 6.06 -28.77 -25.19
N LYS A 5 6.24 -29.82 -26.01
CA LYS A 5 7.57 -30.29 -26.41
C LYS A 5 8.21 -29.36 -27.43
N ALA A 6 7.43 -28.83 -28.37
CA ALA A 6 7.88 -27.82 -29.33
C ALA A 6 8.27 -26.50 -28.67
N LEU A 7 7.56 -26.09 -27.60
CA LEU A 7 7.92 -24.90 -26.83
C LEU A 7 9.24 -25.09 -26.07
N ALA A 8 9.43 -26.26 -25.44
CA ALA A 8 10.68 -26.58 -24.75
C ALA A 8 11.89 -26.60 -25.69
N GLU A 9 11.72 -27.01 -26.94
CA GLU A 9 12.79 -27.06 -27.95
C GLU A 9 13.13 -25.66 -28.50
N ALA A 10 12.16 -24.75 -28.58
CA ALA A 10 12.41 -23.35 -28.90
C ALA A 10 13.16 -22.62 -27.77
N ASP A 11 12.79 -22.89 -26.51
CA ASP A 11 13.39 -22.28 -25.33
C ASP A 11 14.78 -22.85 -24.98
N ALA A 12 15.14 -24.03 -25.50
CA ALA A 12 16.49 -24.60 -25.35
C ALA A 12 17.61 -23.68 -25.88
N SER A 13 17.28 -22.82 -26.85
CA SER A 13 18.22 -21.80 -27.37
C SER A 13 18.37 -20.57 -26.47
N ALA A 14 17.44 -20.37 -25.52
CA ALA A 14 17.44 -19.30 -24.53
C ALA A 14 17.92 -19.78 -23.15
N GLU A 15 18.28 -21.06 -23.01
CA GLU A 15 18.80 -21.62 -21.78
C GLU A 15 20.18 -21.02 -21.47
N ALA A 16 20.36 -20.54 -20.25
CA ALA A 16 21.58 -19.86 -19.85
C ALA A 16 22.77 -20.84 -19.93
N PRO A 17 23.94 -20.43 -20.47
CA PRO A 17 25.12 -21.28 -20.47
C PRO A 17 25.48 -21.73 -19.04
N PRO A 18 25.91 -22.98 -18.84
CA PRO A 18 26.15 -23.55 -17.51
C PRO A 18 27.22 -22.79 -16.71
N GLU A 19 28.15 -22.12 -17.40
CA GLU A 19 29.15 -21.26 -16.78
C GLU A 19 28.55 -19.98 -16.16
N VAL A 20 27.48 -19.45 -16.77
CA VAL A 20 26.76 -18.27 -16.27
C VAL A 20 25.93 -18.66 -15.04
N GLU A 21 25.29 -19.84 -15.07
CA GLU A 21 24.60 -20.38 -13.90
C GLU A 21 25.56 -20.59 -12.73
N ALA A 22 26.73 -21.20 -12.97
CA ALA A 22 27.75 -21.40 -11.95
C ALA A 22 28.23 -20.06 -11.35
N ARG A 23 28.51 -19.05 -12.20
CA ARG A 23 28.89 -17.71 -11.74
C ARG A 23 27.78 -17.01 -10.94
N LEU A 24 26.52 -17.15 -11.34
CA LEU A 24 25.39 -16.58 -10.61
C LEU A 24 25.19 -17.26 -9.25
N LEU A 25 25.34 -18.58 -9.17
CA LEU A 25 25.25 -19.33 -7.92
C LEU A 25 26.38 -18.95 -6.94
N GLU A 26 27.60 -18.73 -7.45
CA GLU A 26 28.71 -18.21 -6.63
C GLU A 26 28.47 -16.77 -6.15
N ALA A 27 28.00 -15.89 -7.04
CA ALA A 27 27.68 -14.51 -6.69
C ALA A 27 26.56 -14.47 -5.64
N PHE A 28 25.53 -15.32 -5.77
CA PHE A 28 24.42 -15.39 -4.83
C PHE A 28 24.84 -15.94 -3.47
N ARG A 29 25.73 -16.94 -3.41
CA ARG A 29 26.29 -17.42 -2.13
C ARG A 29 27.12 -16.36 -1.43
N THR A 30 27.89 -15.59 -2.19
CA THR A 30 28.67 -14.47 -1.66
C THR A 30 27.77 -13.31 -1.20
N ALA A 31 26.68 -13.06 -1.92
CA ALA A 31 25.70 -12.01 -1.64
C ALA A 31 24.61 -12.42 -0.65
N ALA A 32 24.56 -13.68 -0.22
CA ALA A 32 23.59 -14.16 0.74
C ALA A 32 23.73 -13.33 2.02
N PRO A 33 22.70 -12.54 2.38
CA PRO A 33 22.77 -11.74 3.59
C PRO A 33 22.93 -12.71 4.75
N ARG A 34 23.97 -12.48 5.56
CA ARG A 34 24.01 -13.01 6.93
C ARG A 34 22.81 -12.39 7.62
N VAL A 35 21.66 -13.05 7.55
CA VAL A 35 20.57 -12.83 8.49
C VAL A 35 21.20 -13.15 9.84
N ARG A 36 21.67 -12.11 10.54
CA ARG A 36 22.02 -12.17 11.95
C ARG A 36 20.73 -12.50 12.68
N ALA A 37 20.42 -13.78 12.70
CA ALA A 37 19.68 -14.38 13.78
C ALA A 37 20.47 -14.08 15.06
N ASP A 38 19.81 -13.34 15.94
CA ASP A 38 20.13 -13.18 17.35
C ASP A 38 21.35 -12.32 17.73
N GLN A 39 21.07 -11.05 18.07
CA GLN A 39 21.57 -10.51 19.33
C GLN A 39 20.42 -9.77 20.02
N GLY A 40 19.78 -10.45 20.96
CA GLY A 40 18.72 -9.95 21.83
C GLY A 40 19.08 -8.67 22.60
N ILE A 41 18.88 -7.52 21.98
CA ILE A 41 18.75 -6.25 22.67
C ILE A 41 17.25 -6.05 22.90
N ARG A 42 16.76 -6.42 24.09
CA ARG A 42 15.43 -5.99 24.53
C ARG A 42 15.45 -4.47 24.60
N PRO A 43 14.73 -3.73 23.73
CA PRO A 43 14.72 -2.28 23.83
C PRO A 43 14.06 -1.90 25.17
N PRO A 44 14.57 -0.88 25.88
CA PRO A 44 13.97 -0.42 27.12
C PRO A 44 12.50 -0.05 26.88
N LYS A 45 11.62 -0.30 27.87
CA LYS A 45 10.17 -0.08 27.78
C LYS A 45 9.77 1.35 27.34
N LEU A 46 10.68 2.30 27.41
CA LEU A 46 10.51 3.68 26.95
C LEU A 46 10.48 3.82 25.40
N ALA A 47 11.12 2.91 24.66
CA ALA A 47 11.16 2.95 23.19
C ALA A 47 9.78 2.69 22.54
N TRP A 48 8.89 1.99 23.25
CA TRP A 48 7.53 1.71 22.77
C TRP A 48 6.61 2.94 22.83
N ALA A 49 6.89 3.90 23.70
CA ALA A 49 6.06 5.10 23.85
C ALA A 49 6.15 6.03 22.62
N ILE A 50 7.34 6.14 22.01
CA ILE A 50 7.56 6.99 20.84
C ILE A 50 6.89 6.37 19.60
N ALA A 51 7.02 5.05 19.41
CA ALA A 51 6.40 4.35 18.29
C ALA A 51 4.87 4.46 18.32
N ALA A 52 4.24 4.28 19.49
CA ALA A 52 2.80 4.40 19.64
C ALA A 52 2.30 5.83 19.37
N ALA A 53 3.04 6.86 19.82
CA ALA A 53 2.69 8.25 19.58
C ALA A 53 2.74 8.63 18.09
N VAL A 54 3.75 8.17 17.35
CA VAL A 54 3.86 8.42 15.90
C VAL A 54 2.73 7.71 15.14
N VAL A 55 2.41 6.46 15.48
CA VAL A 55 1.29 5.73 14.87
C VAL A 55 -0.05 6.41 15.18
N ALA A 56 -0.28 6.86 16.42
CA ALA A 56 -1.48 7.58 16.80
C ALA A 56 -1.61 8.95 16.11
N MET A 57 -0.49 9.67 15.92
CA MET A 57 -0.47 10.94 15.20
C MET A 57 -0.82 10.74 13.72
N ILE A 58 -0.23 9.73 13.07
CA ILE A 58 -0.51 9.38 11.68
C ILE A 58 -1.97 8.93 11.52
N ALA A 59 -2.46 8.05 12.40
CA ALA A 59 -3.85 7.60 12.39
C ALA A 59 -4.82 8.79 12.60
N GLY A 60 -4.55 9.66 13.58
CA GLY A 60 -5.37 10.85 13.84
C GLY A 60 -5.42 11.80 12.65
N TRP A 61 -4.35 11.90 11.86
CA TRP A 61 -4.33 12.69 10.63
C TRP A 61 -5.13 12.02 9.49
N TYR A 62 -5.01 10.70 9.33
CA TYR A 62 -5.79 9.91 8.37
C TYR A 62 -7.30 9.93 8.65
N PHE A 63 -7.69 10.01 9.93
CA PHE A 63 -9.10 10.00 10.36
C PHE A 63 -9.70 11.40 10.56
N ARG A 64 -9.02 12.51 10.19
CA ARG A 64 -9.62 13.84 10.32
C ARG A 64 -10.91 13.92 9.49
N PRO A 65 -12.08 14.04 10.13
CA PRO A 65 -13.35 14.10 9.41
C PRO A 65 -13.35 15.36 8.54
N ARG A 66 -13.63 15.16 7.25
CA ARG A 66 -13.88 16.26 6.31
C ARG A 66 -15.01 17.11 6.89
N PRO A 67 -14.88 18.45 6.93
CA PRO A 67 -15.99 19.31 7.34
C PRO A 67 -17.14 19.11 6.37
N VAL A 68 -18.13 18.32 6.79
CA VAL A 68 -19.40 18.19 6.09
C VAL A 68 -20.13 19.50 6.36
N THR A 69 -20.23 20.37 5.36
CA THR A 69 -21.13 21.52 5.41
C THR A 69 -22.54 20.98 5.75
N PRO A 70 -23.11 21.34 6.91
CA PRO A 70 -24.43 20.86 7.27
C PRO A 70 -25.44 21.53 6.33
N VAL A 71 -26.02 20.75 5.42
CA VAL A 71 -27.27 21.12 4.76
C VAL A 71 -28.30 21.24 5.89
N ALA A 72 -28.88 22.44 6.02
CA ALA A 72 -29.88 22.75 7.03
C ALA A 72 -30.93 21.64 7.09
N LYS A 73 -30.98 20.91 8.21
CA LYS A 73 -32.04 19.96 8.49
C LYS A 73 -33.33 20.76 8.68
N VAL A 74 -34.20 20.71 7.69
CA VAL A 74 -35.61 21.11 7.84
C VAL A 74 -36.18 20.28 8.99
N ALA A 75 -36.74 20.98 9.98
CA ALA A 75 -37.28 20.38 11.18
C ALA A 75 -38.52 19.54 10.84
N THR A 76 -38.39 18.22 10.96
CA THR A 76 -39.56 17.34 11.12
C THR A 76 -39.81 17.18 12.60
N GLN A 77 -40.93 17.75 13.07
CA GLN A 77 -41.45 17.63 14.42
C GLN A 77 -41.63 16.16 14.86
N PRO A 78 -41.45 15.86 16.15
CA PRO A 78 -41.62 14.51 16.68
C PRO A 78 -43.11 14.19 16.88
N ALA A 79 -43.64 13.24 16.12
CA ALA A 79 -44.89 12.58 16.48
C ALA A 79 -44.60 11.62 17.64
N LYS A 80 -45.07 11.98 18.84
CA LYS A 80 -45.18 11.04 19.97
C LYS A 80 -46.13 9.92 19.57
N VAL A 81 -45.63 8.69 19.54
CA VAL A 81 -46.46 7.48 19.57
C VAL A 81 -46.20 6.80 20.91
N TYR A 82 -47.17 6.92 21.81
CA TYR A 82 -47.29 6.07 23.01
C TYR A 82 -47.93 4.75 22.60
N ALA A 83 -47.38 3.62 23.04
CA ALA A 83 -48.09 2.65 23.89
C ALA A 83 -47.22 1.41 24.16
N ASP A 84 -47.36 0.96 25.40
CA ASP A 84 -46.74 -0.15 26.11
C ASP A 84 -47.01 -1.58 25.56
N PHE A 85 -46.27 -2.52 26.17
CA PHE A 85 -46.49 -3.97 26.34
C PHE A 85 -45.95 -4.89 25.22
N VAL A 86 -45.41 -6.10 25.43
CA VAL A 86 -45.06 -6.95 26.59
C VAL A 86 -44.21 -8.13 26.06
N ASP A 87 -43.56 -8.84 26.99
CA ASP A 87 -43.10 -10.23 26.94
C ASP A 87 -41.75 -10.61 26.33
N VAL A 88 -40.97 -11.30 27.18
CA VAL A 88 -39.69 -11.94 26.88
C VAL A 88 -39.98 -13.26 26.18
N ALA A 89 -39.86 -13.27 24.85
CA ALA A 89 -39.89 -14.49 24.05
C ALA A 89 -38.56 -15.28 24.17
N PRO A 90 -38.58 -16.63 24.10
CA PRO A 90 -37.41 -17.47 24.30
C PRO A 90 -36.37 -17.27 23.19
N VAL A 91 -35.10 -17.31 23.57
CA VAL A 91 -33.94 -17.12 22.68
C VAL A 91 -33.97 -18.13 21.52
N ALA A 92 -34.27 -17.63 20.32
CA ALA A 92 -34.12 -18.36 19.07
C ALA A 92 -32.62 -18.68 18.79
N PRO A 93 -32.31 -19.77 18.08
CA PRO A 93 -30.94 -20.14 17.78
C PRO A 93 -30.24 -19.01 17.00
N ARG A 94 -29.11 -18.58 17.54
CA ARG A 94 -28.30 -17.46 17.03
C ARG A 94 -27.96 -17.75 15.56
N PRO A 95 -28.32 -16.86 14.61
CA PRO A 95 -27.97 -17.07 13.22
C PRO A 95 -26.45 -17.11 13.10
N VAL A 96 -25.92 -18.21 12.55
CA VAL A 96 -24.51 -18.30 12.16
C VAL A 96 -24.29 -17.23 11.10
N VAL A 97 -23.69 -16.11 11.51
CA VAL A 97 -23.29 -15.05 10.61
C VAL A 97 -22.26 -15.65 9.66
N ARG A 98 -22.69 -15.97 8.45
CA ARG A 98 -21.78 -16.32 7.37
C ARG A 98 -20.82 -15.14 7.22
N PRO A 99 -19.49 -15.33 7.37
CA PRO A 99 -18.56 -14.24 7.17
C PRO A 99 -18.73 -13.76 5.73
N MET A 100 -19.28 -12.56 5.56
CA MET A 100 -19.31 -11.93 4.24
C MET A 100 -17.87 -11.76 3.78
N PRO A 101 -17.55 -12.10 2.52
CA PRO A 101 -16.22 -11.87 1.98
C PRO A 101 -15.90 -10.38 2.14
N ARG A 102 -14.86 -10.10 2.92
CA ARG A 102 -14.36 -8.74 3.14
C ARG A 102 -13.94 -8.22 1.77
N ARG A 103 -14.63 -7.21 1.24
CA ARG A 103 -14.20 -6.53 0.01
C ARG A 103 -12.80 -5.98 0.27
N VAL A 104 -11.79 -6.61 -0.34
CA VAL A 104 -10.42 -6.11 -0.33
C VAL A 104 -10.42 -4.89 -1.26
N PRO A 105 -10.06 -3.69 -0.78
CA PRO A 105 -9.99 -2.51 -1.64
C PRO A 105 -9.05 -2.78 -2.82
N ARG A 106 -9.47 -2.44 -4.04
CA ARG A 106 -8.65 -2.67 -5.23
C ARG A 106 -7.70 -1.50 -5.39
N GLU A 107 -6.40 -1.76 -5.32
CA GLU A 107 -5.36 -0.77 -5.56
C GLU A 107 -5.09 -0.64 -7.07
N ILE A 108 -5.09 0.60 -7.57
CA ILE A 108 -4.69 0.96 -8.93
C ILE A 108 -3.43 1.79 -8.83
N VAL A 109 -2.40 1.37 -9.55
CA VAL A 109 -1.09 2.00 -9.54
C VAL A 109 -0.73 2.43 -10.95
N THR A 110 -0.07 3.58 -11.08
CA THR A 110 0.53 4.02 -12.34
C THR A 110 1.88 3.34 -12.58
N ASP A 111 2.43 3.52 -13.77
CA ASP A 111 3.84 3.23 -14.03
C ASP A 111 4.74 4.19 -13.24
N PHE A 112 6.03 3.82 -13.17
CA PHE A 112 7.06 4.67 -12.60
C PHE A 112 7.47 5.76 -13.59
N PHE A 113 7.42 7.00 -13.12
CA PHE A 113 7.92 8.17 -13.82
C PHE A 113 9.31 8.51 -13.29
N PRO A 114 10.30 8.68 -14.17
CA PRO A 114 11.63 9.09 -13.74
C PRO A 114 11.60 10.53 -13.22
N LEU A 115 12.30 10.77 -12.11
CA LEU A 115 12.49 12.12 -11.55
C LEU A 115 13.74 12.82 -12.09
N MET A 116 14.55 12.08 -12.84
CA MET A 116 15.82 12.51 -13.43
C MET A 116 15.96 11.88 -14.82
N GLU A 117 16.58 12.60 -15.75
CA GLU A 117 16.66 12.19 -17.16
C GLU A 117 17.51 10.93 -17.36
N ALA A 118 18.60 10.80 -16.60
CA ALA A 118 19.48 9.63 -16.60
C ALA A 118 19.68 9.12 -15.17
N PRO A 119 18.76 8.27 -14.64
CA PRO A 119 18.92 7.71 -13.32
C PRO A 119 20.11 6.73 -13.28
N PRO A 120 20.87 6.71 -12.18
CA PRO A 120 21.91 5.71 -12.00
C PRO A 120 21.28 4.30 -11.97
N PRO A 121 22.02 3.25 -12.39
CA PRO A 121 21.58 1.87 -12.27
C PRO A 121 21.17 1.55 -10.83
N LEU A 122 20.02 0.90 -10.65
CA LEU A 122 19.46 0.61 -9.34
C LEU A 122 19.70 -0.87 -9.00
N ASP A 123 20.88 -1.17 -8.47
CA ASP A 123 21.23 -2.52 -7.99
C ASP A 123 20.54 -2.82 -6.65
N ARG A 124 20.46 -1.81 -5.77
CA ARG A 124 19.57 -1.79 -4.61
C ARG A 124 18.99 -0.40 -4.41
N GLY A 125 17.85 -0.34 -3.74
CA GLY A 125 17.16 0.90 -3.45
C GLY A 125 16.05 0.72 -2.43
N ALA A 126 15.56 1.82 -1.89
CA ALA A 126 14.43 1.84 -0.99
C ALA A 126 13.17 2.31 -1.72
N MET A 127 12.02 1.78 -1.34
CA MET A 127 10.73 2.21 -1.86
C MET A 127 9.90 2.75 -0.71
N LEU A 128 9.51 4.01 -0.80
CA LEU A 128 8.78 4.71 0.26
C LEU A 128 7.38 5.09 -0.23
N ARG A 129 6.35 4.61 0.47
CA ARG A 129 4.98 5.09 0.26
C ARG A 129 4.77 6.38 1.03
N VAL A 130 4.51 7.46 0.30
CA VAL A 130 4.37 8.83 0.80
C VAL A 130 3.03 9.43 0.38
N THR A 131 2.59 10.44 1.12
CA THR A 131 1.39 11.22 0.77
C THR A 131 1.83 12.59 0.27
N LEU A 132 1.45 12.93 -0.96
CA LEU A 132 1.80 14.19 -1.62
C LEU A 132 0.52 14.92 -2.08
N PRO A 133 0.56 16.24 -2.35
CA PRO A 133 -0.54 16.91 -3.04
C PRO A 133 -0.69 16.38 -4.47
N ALA A 134 -1.92 16.30 -4.97
CA ALA A 134 -2.20 15.89 -6.34
C ALA A 134 -1.49 16.77 -7.38
N ALA A 135 -1.16 18.03 -7.05
CA ALA A 135 -0.31 18.90 -7.86
C ALA A 135 1.01 18.24 -8.30
N ALA A 136 1.59 17.33 -7.51
CA ALA A 136 2.81 16.60 -7.86
C ALA A 136 2.64 15.70 -9.09
N MET A 137 1.43 15.21 -9.38
CA MET A 137 1.18 14.43 -10.59
C MET A 137 1.44 15.26 -11.86
N ARG A 138 1.27 16.59 -11.81
CA ARG A 138 1.56 17.47 -12.96
C ARG A 138 3.04 17.54 -13.29
N SER A 139 3.94 17.37 -12.31
CA SER A 139 5.38 17.43 -12.56
C SER A 139 5.87 16.25 -13.40
N VAL A 140 5.12 15.14 -13.41
CA VAL A 140 5.39 13.96 -14.23
C VAL A 140 4.48 13.87 -15.47
N GLY A 141 3.78 14.96 -15.80
CA GLY A 141 2.93 15.04 -16.99
C GLY A 141 1.56 14.38 -16.86
N LEU A 142 1.15 13.95 -15.66
CA LEU A 142 -0.19 13.41 -15.45
C LEU A 142 -1.23 14.54 -15.33
N PRO A 143 -2.40 14.39 -15.96
CA PRO A 143 -3.45 15.39 -15.88
C PRO A 143 -4.09 15.41 -14.49
N VAL A 144 -4.26 16.61 -13.94
CA VAL A 144 -4.94 16.84 -12.66
C VAL A 144 -5.86 18.03 -12.82
N ARG A 145 -7.07 17.90 -12.29
CA ARG A 145 -8.03 19.01 -12.29
C ARG A 145 -7.59 20.10 -11.30
N GLU A 146 -7.78 21.35 -11.68
CA GLU A 146 -7.34 22.51 -10.89
C GLU A 146 -8.02 22.58 -9.51
N ASP A 147 -9.28 22.18 -9.42
CA ASP A 147 -10.04 22.10 -8.17
C ASP A 147 -9.50 21.07 -7.17
N ARG A 148 -8.63 20.15 -7.62
CA ARG A 148 -8.12 19.02 -6.83
C ARG A 148 -6.63 19.07 -6.56
N LEU A 149 -5.93 20.13 -6.95
CA LEU A 149 -4.47 20.21 -6.81
C LEU A 149 -3.98 20.04 -5.35
N GLY A 150 -4.78 20.49 -4.38
CA GLY A 150 -4.48 20.35 -2.96
C GLY A 150 -4.92 19.02 -2.33
N GLU A 151 -5.62 18.15 -3.06
CA GLU A 151 -6.05 16.86 -2.52
C GLU A 151 -4.83 15.95 -2.28
N PRO A 152 -4.75 15.24 -1.13
CA PRO A 152 -3.68 14.30 -0.90
C PRO A 152 -3.82 13.06 -1.78
N VAL A 153 -2.74 12.65 -2.42
CA VAL A 153 -2.60 11.41 -3.20
C VAL A 153 -1.46 10.55 -2.63
N GLN A 154 -1.61 9.24 -2.69
CA GLN A 154 -0.52 8.32 -2.33
C GLN A 154 0.41 8.12 -3.52
N ALA A 155 1.71 8.05 -3.23
CA ALA A 155 2.73 7.75 -4.21
C ALA A 155 3.80 6.85 -3.61
N ASP A 156 4.38 5.99 -4.44
CA ASP A 156 5.60 5.28 -4.10
C ASP A 156 6.79 5.94 -4.77
N VAL A 157 7.79 6.30 -3.97
CA VAL A 157 9.04 6.89 -4.44
C VAL A 157 10.14 5.84 -4.35
N LEU A 158 10.81 5.60 -5.47
CA LEU A 158 12.01 4.80 -5.56
C LEU A 158 13.22 5.69 -5.21
N MET A 159 14.06 5.22 -4.31
CA MET A 159 15.29 5.89 -3.89
C MET A 159 16.49 4.99 -4.20
N SER A 160 17.59 5.58 -4.66
CA SER A 160 18.88 4.90 -4.83
C SER A 160 19.55 4.60 -3.48
N GLU A 161 20.63 3.82 -3.50
CA GLU A 161 21.45 3.56 -2.31
C GLU A 161 22.04 4.86 -1.71
N GLU A 162 22.25 5.89 -2.53
CA GLU A 162 22.74 7.21 -2.13
C GLU A 162 21.62 8.10 -1.54
N GLY A 163 20.38 7.60 -1.44
CA GLY A 163 19.25 8.33 -0.88
C GLY A 163 18.60 9.33 -1.84
N MET A 164 18.95 9.31 -3.13
CA MET A 164 18.33 10.18 -4.13
C MET A 164 17.04 9.55 -4.68
N ALA A 165 15.98 10.34 -4.80
CA ALA A 165 14.74 9.90 -5.42
C ALA A 165 14.91 9.77 -6.95
N THR A 166 14.80 8.55 -7.47
CA THR A 166 15.05 8.23 -8.88
C THR A 166 13.76 8.14 -9.69
N ALA A 167 12.69 7.62 -9.09
CA ALA A 167 11.39 7.48 -9.75
C ALA A 167 10.22 7.61 -8.78
N ILE A 168 9.04 7.92 -9.31
CA ILE A 168 7.80 8.01 -8.56
C ILE A 168 6.65 7.33 -9.31
N ARG A 169 5.76 6.64 -8.59
CA ARG A 169 4.47 6.17 -9.13
C ARG A 169 3.32 6.57 -8.20
N PHE A 170 2.12 6.74 -8.73
CA PHE A 170 0.95 7.15 -7.97
C PHE A 170 -0.01 5.99 -7.74
N VAL A 171 -0.70 6.04 -6.60
CA VAL A 171 -1.52 4.95 -6.09
C VAL A 171 -2.91 5.48 -5.74
N LYS A 172 -3.93 4.77 -6.19
CA LYS A 172 -5.34 5.08 -5.92
C LYS A 172 -6.08 3.82 -5.49
N PHE A 173 -6.85 3.92 -4.41
CA PHE A 173 -7.77 2.87 -4.00
C PHE A 173 -9.14 3.09 -4.62
N GLN A 174 -9.77 2.02 -5.12
CA GLN A 174 -11.16 1.98 -5.59
C GLN A 174 -12.09 1.36 -4.55
#